data_AF-A0A507QKD1-F1
#
_entry.id   AF-A0A507QKD1-F1
#
_cell.length_a   1.000
_cell.length_b   1.000
_cell.length_c   1.000
_cell.angle_alpha   90.00
_cell.angle_beta   90.00
_cell.angle_gamma   90.00
#
_symmetry.space_group_name_H-M   'P 1'
#
loop_
_entity.id
_entity.type
_entity.pdbx_description
1 polymer ?
#
loop_
_entity_poly.entity_id
_entity_poly.type
_entity_poly.pdbx_seq_one_letter_code
_entity_poly.pdbx_strand_id
1 'polypeptide(L)'
;MDRTTWLDGLRGIAAAIVALDHYFMGGVLDVAFRSFWADPPEDNRRFIQLPPIRLLFASHAMVPLFLVISGYAISINLLRARNNSSVSSAAAAAAAASCEGDFVRRLSSAATRRIFRIYLPVVAIASISQLLYFCNLYRWDFGDEVVWGRRPWTAPWLHVTFLTRYILDIMNII
;
A
#
# COMPACT_ATOMS: atom_id res chain seq x y z
N MET A 1 18.16 5.76 -20.82
CA MET A 1 17.12 5.49 -19.80
C MET A 1 16.94 3.99 -19.49
N ASP A 2 17.75 3.06 -20.01
CA ASP A 2 17.41 1.61 -19.99
C ASP A 2 17.60 0.83 -18.69
N ARG A 3 18.60 1.15 -17.87
CA ARG A 3 19.03 0.20 -16.81
C ARG A 3 18.10 0.11 -15.60
N THR A 4 17.07 0.94 -15.52
CA THR A 4 16.13 0.99 -14.38
C THR A 4 14.69 0.66 -14.76
N THR A 5 14.37 0.48 -16.04
CA THR A 5 13.01 0.17 -16.52
C THR A 5 12.51 -1.16 -15.97
N TRP A 6 13.40 -2.15 -15.78
CA TRP A 6 13.05 -3.44 -15.18
C TRP A 6 12.55 -3.31 -13.73
N LEU A 7 12.96 -2.26 -12.99
CA LEU A 7 12.48 -2.01 -11.63
C LEU A 7 10.99 -1.67 -11.63
N ASP A 8 10.50 -0.99 -12.68
CA ASP A 8 9.08 -0.69 -12.82
C ASP A 8 8.28 -1.96 -13.11
N GLY A 9 8.83 -2.90 -13.90
CA GLY A 9 8.25 -4.23 -14.08
C GLY A 9 8.17 -5.02 -12.77
N LEU A 10 9.25 -5.03 -11.98
CA LEU A 10 9.29 -5.73 -10.70
C LEU A 10 8.31 -5.12 -9.67
N ARG A 11 8.17 -3.79 -9.67
CA ARG A 11 7.13 -3.09 -8.89
C ARG A 11 5.73 -3.48 -9.35
N GLY A 12 5.51 -3.60 -10.65
CA GLY A 12 4.23 -4.05 -11.21
C GLY A 12 3.87 -5.47 -10.76
N ILE A 13 4.83 -6.41 -10.81
CA ILE A 13 4.64 -7.79 -10.33
C ILE A 13 4.28 -7.80 -8.84
N ALA A 14 5.04 -7.08 -8.01
CA ALA A 14 4.77 -6.99 -6.57
C ALA A 14 3.36 -6.43 -6.29
N ALA A 15 2.97 -5.36 -6.99
CA ALA A 15 1.64 -4.76 -6.86
C ALA A 15 0.52 -5.71 -7.33
N ALA A 16 0.75 -6.47 -8.41
CA ALA A 16 -0.23 -7.45 -8.89
C ALA A 16 -0.46 -8.59 -7.88
N ILE A 17 0.60 -9.09 -7.24
CA ILE A 17 0.49 -10.12 -6.19
C ILE A 17 -0.31 -9.58 -4.99
N VAL A 18 -0.05 -8.35 -4.55
CA VAL A 18 -0.80 -7.71 -3.45
C VAL A 18 -2.27 -7.48 -3.83
N ALA A 19 -2.55 -7.07 -5.07
CA ALA A 19 -3.92 -6.92 -5.54
C ALA A 19 -4.66 -8.26 -5.61
N LEU A 20 -3.98 -9.33 -6.02
CA LEU A 20 -4.53 -10.68 -6.08
C LEU A 20 -4.89 -11.20 -4.68
N ASP A 21 -4.01 -10.98 -3.71
CA ASP A 21 -4.21 -11.29 -2.30
C ASP A 21 -5.48 -10.63 -1.74
N HIS A 22 -5.62 -9.31 -1.94
CA HIS A 22 -6.81 -8.58 -1.47
C HIS A 22 -8.09 -8.99 -2.21
N TYR A 23 -7.99 -9.39 -3.48
CA TYR A 23 -9.14 -9.85 -4.27
C TYR A 23 -9.65 -11.22 -3.81
N PHE A 24 -8.75 -12.12 -3.42
CA PHE A 24 -9.09 -13.47 -2.97
C PHE A 24 -9.16 -13.64 -1.45
N MET A 25 -8.94 -12.57 -0.68
CA MET A 25 -9.02 -12.59 0.77
C MET A 25 -10.39 -13.13 1.23
N GLY A 26 -10.38 -14.21 2.02
CA GLY A 26 -11.61 -14.88 2.48
C GLY A 26 -12.31 -15.74 1.40
N GLY A 27 -11.69 -15.94 0.24
CA GLY A 27 -12.18 -16.79 -0.84
C GLY A 27 -11.44 -18.12 -0.97
N VAL A 28 -11.71 -18.86 -2.05
CA VAL A 28 -11.18 -20.22 -2.29
C VAL A 28 -9.64 -20.27 -2.33
N LEU A 29 -8.99 -19.16 -2.70
CA LEU A 29 -7.53 -19.07 -2.83
C LEU A 29 -6.83 -18.48 -1.59
N ASP A 30 -7.54 -18.16 -0.52
CA ASP A 30 -6.97 -17.59 0.71
C ASP A 30 -5.82 -18.44 1.28
N VAL A 31 -5.97 -19.77 1.20
CA VAL A 31 -4.96 -20.74 1.64
C VAL A 31 -3.62 -20.56 0.91
N ALA A 32 -3.62 -20.15 -0.35
CA ALA A 32 -2.40 -19.98 -1.13
C ALA A 32 -1.51 -18.84 -0.58
N PHE A 33 -2.13 -17.82 0.02
CA PHE A 33 -1.44 -16.66 0.61
C PHE A 33 -0.94 -16.93 2.04
N ARG A 34 -1.40 -18.00 2.67
CA ARG A 34 -0.93 -18.46 3.99
C ARG A 34 0.39 -19.22 3.90
N SER A 35 1.15 -19.20 4.99
CA SER A 35 2.38 -19.98 5.12
C SER A 35 2.06 -21.49 5.21
N PHE A 36 2.94 -22.34 4.66
CA PHE A 36 2.84 -23.80 4.85
C PHE A 36 2.88 -24.21 6.35
N TRP A 37 3.47 -23.36 7.18
CA TRP A 37 3.58 -23.57 8.64
C TRP A 37 2.58 -22.74 9.44
N ALA A 38 1.53 -22.21 8.81
CA ALA A 38 0.48 -21.49 9.52
C ALA A 38 -0.47 -22.45 10.26
N ASP A 39 -0.99 -22.01 11.39
CA ASP A 39 -2.03 -22.74 12.13
C ASP A 39 -3.44 -22.34 11.64
N PRO A 40 -4.42 -23.26 11.65
CA PRO A 40 -4.28 -24.68 11.97
C PRO A 40 -3.59 -25.47 10.83
N PRO A 41 -2.89 -26.58 11.14
CA PRO A 41 -2.14 -27.31 10.11
C PRO A 41 -3.00 -28.02 9.06
N GLU A 42 -4.26 -28.34 9.38
CA GLU A 42 -5.22 -28.96 8.45
C GLU A 42 -5.50 -28.09 7.21
N ASP A 43 -5.48 -26.77 7.37
CA ASP A 43 -5.76 -25.84 6.29
C ASP A 43 -4.52 -25.50 5.46
N ASN A 44 -3.31 -25.69 6.01
CA ASN A 44 -2.09 -25.03 5.54
C ASN A 44 -0.96 -25.98 5.09
N ARG A 45 -1.25 -27.26 4.79
CA ARG A 45 -0.24 -28.24 4.31
C ARG A 45 -0.36 -28.52 2.82
N ARG A 46 -0.42 -27.48 1.98
CA ARG A 46 -0.57 -27.63 0.52
C ARG A 46 0.73 -27.34 -0.22
N PHE A 47 1.00 -28.10 -1.29
CA PHE A 47 2.20 -27.91 -2.12
C PHE A 47 2.34 -26.51 -2.70
N ILE A 48 1.23 -25.80 -2.96
CA ILE A 48 1.23 -24.42 -3.48
C ILE A 48 1.91 -23.42 -2.52
N GLN A 49 1.96 -23.74 -1.23
CA GLN A 49 2.56 -22.90 -0.19
C GLN A 49 4.08 -23.13 -0.04
N LEU A 50 4.66 -24.08 -0.78
CA LEU A 50 6.10 -24.36 -0.77
C LEU A 50 6.85 -23.59 -1.88
N PRO A 51 8.14 -23.28 -1.68
CA PRO A 51 8.99 -22.74 -2.74
C PRO A 51 9.10 -23.73 -3.92
N PRO A 52 9.23 -23.25 -5.18
CA PRO A 52 9.29 -21.83 -5.59
C PRO A 52 7.93 -21.16 -5.76
N ILE A 53 6.83 -21.93 -5.80
CA ILE A 53 5.48 -21.46 -6.15
C ILE A 53 4.96 -20.41 -5.16
N ARG A 54 5.30 -20.56 -3.87
CA ARG A 54 4.96 -19.59 -2.81
C ARG A 54 5.32 -18.15 -3.15
N LEU A 55 6.36 -17.90 -3.95
CA LEU A 55 6.77 -16.55 -4.33
C LEU A 55 5.66 -15.77 -5.05
N LEU A 56 4.76 -16.45 -5.75
CA LEU A 56 3.63 -15.84 -6.44
C LEU A 56 2.49 -15.42 -5.48
N PHE A 57 2.50 -15.95 -4.26
CA PHE A 57 1.46 -15.73 -3.25
C PHE A 57 2.00 -15.07 -1.97
N ALA A 58 3.28 -14.67 -1.95
CA ALA A 58 3.91 -14.08 -0.77
C ALA A 58 3.59 -12.58 -0.62
N SER A 59 2.30 -12.22 -0.55
CA SER A 59 1.80 -10.84 -0.52
C SER A 59 2.46 -9.97 0.56
N HIS A 60 2.58 -10.49 1.78
CA HIS A 60 3.23 -9.80 2.90
C HIS A 60 4.69 -9.39 2.62
N ALA A 61 5.43 -10.19 1.85
CA ALA A 61 6.80 -9.86 1.45
C ALA A 61 6.85 -8.91 0.25
N MET A 62 5.81 -8.89 -0.59
CA MET A 62 5.75 -8.03 -1.78
C MET A 62 5.53 -6.55 -1.45
N VAL A 63 4.83 -6.23 -0.35
CA VAL A 63 4.64 -4.84 0.10
C VAL A 63 5.97 -4.13 0.42
N PRO A 64 6.84 -4.65 1.32
CA PRO A 64 8.12 -4.01 1.59
C PRO A 64 9.03 -4.03 0.36
N LEU A 65 9.00 -5.10 -0.45
CA LEU A 65 9.77 -5.19 -1.69
C LEU A 65 9.38 -4.09 -2.68
N PHE A 66 8.08 -3.84 -2.88
CA PHE A 66 7.57 -2.74 -3.69
C PHE A 66 8.08 -1.39 -3.19
N LEU A 67 8.04 -1.17 -1.87
CA LEU A 67 8.48 0.09 -1.26
C LEU A 67 9.99 0.32 -1.42
N VAL A 68 10.81 -0.70 -1.17
CA VAL A 68 12.27 -0.63 -1.30
C VAL A 68 12.67 -0.36 -2.75
N ILE A 69 12.10 -1.09 -3.71
CA ILE A 69 12.40 -0.90 -5.13
C ILE A 69 11.94 0.47 -5.61
N SER A 70 10.75 0.92 -5.18
CA SER A 70 10.27 2.27 -5.48
C SER A 70 11.21 3.34 -4.92
N GLY A 71 11.65 3.18 -3.66
CA GLY A 71 12.59 4.09 -3.01
C GLY A 71 13.94 4.14 -3.73
N TYR A 72 14.47 2.99 -4.11
CA TYR A 72 15.71 2.88 -4.89
C TYR A 72 15.59 3.53 -6.26
N ALA A 73 14.52 3.25 -7.02
CA ALA A 73 14.26 3.82 -8.34
C ALA A 73 14.16 5.34 -8.29
N ILE A 74 13.48 5.90 -7.28
CA ILE A 74 13.40 7.35 -7.07
C ILE A 74 14.79 7.91 -6.73
N SER A 75 15.47 7.33 -5.75
CA SER A 75 16.75 7.84 -5.24
C SER A 75 17.84 7.85 -6.32
N ILE A 76 17.96 6.79 -7.11
CA ILE A 76 18.96 6.72 -8.17
C ILE A 76 18.70 7.73 -9.30
N ASN A 77 17.43 8.01 -9.60
CA ASN A 77 17.06 9.02 -10.59
C ASN A 77 17.38 10.44 -10.08
N LEU A 78 17.14 10.73 -8.80
CA LEU A 78 17.50 12.00 -8.18
C LEU A 78 19.03 12.21 -8.13
N LEU A 79 19.80 11.18 -7.76
CA LEU A 79 21.26 11.23 -7.74
C LEU A 79 21.87 11.47 -9.12
N ARG A 80 21.34 10.80 -10.15
CA ARG A 80 21.75 11.04 -11.55
C ARG A 80 21.44 12.45 -12.01
N ALA A 81 20.25 12.97 -11.68
CA ALA A 81 19.87 14.34 -12.02
C ALA A 81 20.86 15.35 -11.40
N ARG A 82 21.21 15.19 -10.12
CA ARG A 82 22.19 16.03 -9.43
C ARG A 82 23.58 15.97 -10.08
N ASN A 83 24.10 14.76 -10.34
CA ASN A 83 25.44 14.58 -10.89
C ASN A 83 25.57 15.10 -12.33
N ASN A 84 24.49 15.05 -13.12
CA ASN A 84 24.49 15.63 -14.46
C ASN A 84 24.46 17.17 -14.42
N SER A 85 23.91 17.77 -13.36
CA SER A 85 23.93 19.23 -13.16
C SER A 85 25.31 19.77 -12.76
N SER A 86 26.14 18.97 -12.07
CA SER A 86 27.47 19.40 -11.61
C SER A 86 28.57 19.41 -12.69
N VAL A 87 28.32 18.87 -13.89
CA VAL A 87 29.31 18.79 -14.99
C VAL A 87 29.29 20.03 -15.90
N SER A 88 28.45 21.04 -15.63
CA SER A 88 28.31 22.25 -16.46
C SER A 88 28.90 23.52 -15.82
N SER A 89 30.23 23.61 -15.67
CA SER A 89 31.01 24.83 -15.38
C SER A 89 30.67 25.65 -14.11
N ALA A 90 31.48 26.67 -13.77
CA ALA A 90 31.31 27.52 -12.59
C ALA A 90 29.94 28.27 -12.50
N ALA A 91 29.21 28.38 -13.61
CA ALA A 91 27.82 28.87 -13.64
C ALA A 91 26.81 27.88 -13.00
N ALA A 92 27.14 26.57 -12.96
CA ALA A 92 26.30 25.55 -12.32
C ALA A 92 26.33 25.60 -10.79
N ALA A 93 27.32 26.22 -10.15
CA ALA A 93 27.35 26.38 -8.69
C ALA A 93 26.32 27.42 -8.19
N ALA A 94 26.13 28.51 -8.93
CA ALA A 94 25.07 29.49 -8.66
C ALA A 94 23.67 28.96 -9.06
N ALA A 95 23.59 28.17 -10.14
CA ALA A 95 22.39 27.43 -10.50
C ALA A 95 22.07 26.30 -9.51
N ALA A 96 23.06 25.69 -8.84
CA ALA A 96 22.85 24.66 -7.83
C ALA A 96 22.14 25.20 -6.57
N ALA A 97 22.46 26.42 -6.14
CA ALA A 97 21.78 27.06 -5.01
C ALA A 97 20.31 27.42 -5.31
N SER A 98 19.98 27.74 -6.57
CA SER A 98 18.60 28.00 -7.03
C SER A 98 17.86 26.70 -7.40
N CYS A 99 18.59 25.69 -7.88
CA CYS A 99 18.12 24.32 -8.13
C CYS A 99 17.83 23.56 -6.84
N GLU A 100 18.50 23.87 -5.72
CA GLU A 100 18.18 23.31 -4.40
C GLU A 100 16.78 23.72 -3.95
N GLY A 101 16.39 24.99 -4.16
CA GLY A 101 15.02 25.44 -3.98
C GLY A 101 14.02 24.67 -4.85
N ASP A 102 14.35 24.44 -6.12
CA ASP A 102 13.50 23.70 -7.05
C ASP A 102 13.45 22.18 -6.77
N PHE A 103 14.54 21.59 -6.30
CA PHE A 103 14.64 20.20 -5.86
C PHE A 103 13.82 19.99 -4.59
N VAL A 104 14.00 20.84 -3.58
CA VAL A 104 13.21 20.82 -2.33
C VAL A 104 11.74 21.06 -2.64
N ARG A 105 11.39 21.95 -3.58
CA ARG A 105 10.02 22.19 -4.02
C ARG A 105 9.42 20.98 -4.76
N ARG A 106 10.20 20.31 -5.62
CA ARG A 106 9.75 19.07 -6.31
C ARG A 106 9.60 17.92 -5.33
N LEU A 107 10.53 17.76 -4.40
CA LEU A 107 10.51 16.73 -3.37
C LEU A 107 9.37 16.94 -2.38
N SER A 108 9.19 18.16 -1.87
CA SER A 108 8.07 18.52 -0.99
C SER A 108 6.73 18.31 -1.69
N SER A 109 6.59 18.73 -2.95
CA SER A 109 5.39 18.48 -3.75
C SER A 109 5.15 16.98 -4.01
N ALA A 110 6.21 16.20 -4.24
CA ALA A 110 6.10 14.75 -4.38
C ALA A 110 5.71 14.06 -3.05
N ALA A 111 6.27 14.50 -1.93
CA ALA A 111 6.01 13.96 -0.60
C ALA A 111 4.57 14.27 -0.13
N THR A 112 4.12 15.52 -0.26
CA THR A 112 2.76 15.90 0.15
C THR A 112 1.69 15.18 -0.67
N ARG A 113 1.82 15.14 -2.00
CA ARG A 113 0.88 14.39 -2.86
C ARG A 113 0.88 12.89 -2.57
N ARG A 114 2.01 12.33 -2.16
CA ARG A 114 2.12 10.89 -1.84
C ARG A 114 1.27 10.53 -0.63
N ILE A 115 1.27 11.36 0.42
CA ILE A 115 0.45 11.14 1.62
C ILE A 115 -1.03 11.09 1.23
N PHE A 116 -1.52 12.11 0.51
CA PHE A 116 -2.90 12.12 0.06
C PHE A 116 -3.22 10.92 -0.85
N ARG A 117 -2.36 10.56 -1.80
CA ARG A 117 -2.61 9.43 -2.69
C ARG A 117 -2.69 8.08 -1.95
N ILE A 118 -1.96 7.90 -0.85
CA ILE A 118 -1.98 6.65 -0.08
C ILE A 118 -3.21 6.58 0.84
N TYR A 119 -3.51 7.67 1.56
CA TYR A 119 -4.57 7.65 2.57
C TYR A 119 -5.96 8.02 2.04
N LEU A 120 -6.06 8.93 1.07
CA LEU A 120 -7.35 9.43 0.57
C LEU A 120 -8.23 8.33 -0.05
N PRO A 121 -7.70 7.39 -0.87
CA PRO A 121 -8.51 6.28 -1.38
C PRO A 121 -9.04 5.38 -0.26
N VAL A 122 -8.20 5.10 0.75
CA VAL A 122 -8.58 4.24 1.89
C VAL A 122 -9.66 4.91 2.73
N VAL A 123 -9.49 6.18 3.06
CA VAL A 123 -10.49 6.97 3.81
C VAL A 123 -11.81 7.04 3.03
N ALA A 124 -11.76 7.26 1.71
CA ALA A 124 -12.95 7.30 0.88
C ALA A 124 -13.69 5.95 0.86
N ILE A 125 -12.98 4.84 0.61
CA ILE A 125 -13.58 3.51 0.58
C ILE A 125 -14.15 3.14 1.95
N ALA A 126 -13.41 3.38 3.05
CA ALA A 126 -13.89 3.12 4.40
C ALA A 126 -15.17 3.91 4.74
N SER A 127 -15.20 5.19 4.35
CA SER A 127 -16.37 6.06 4.56
C SER A 127 -17.57 5.57 3.75
N ILE A 128 -17.37 5.23 2.48
CA ILE A 128 -18.43 4.71 1.59
C ILE A 128 -18.95 3.38 2.14
N SER A 129 -18.07 2.43 2.49
CA SER A 129 -18.45 1.15 3.07
C SER A 129 -19.27 1.31 4.33
N GLN A 130 -18.88 2.23 5.23
CA GLN A 130 -19.62 2.51 6.44
C GLN A 130 -21.01 3.11 6.17
N LEU A 131 -21.11 4.04 5.20
CA LEU A 131 -22.39 4.61 4.77
C LEU A 131 -23.31 3.55 4.16
N LEU A 132 -22.77 2.70 3.29
CA LEU A 132 -23.52 1.61 2.68
C LEU A 132 -24.01 0.61 3.74
N TYR A 133 -23.18 0.30 4.73
CA TYR A 133 -23.56 -0.56 5.85
C TYR A 133 -24.65 0.08 6.73
N PHE A 134 -24.51 1.36 7.07
CA PHE A 134 -25.51 2.09 7.86
C PHE A 134 -26.88 2.12 7.17
N CYS A 135 -26.90 2.34 5.85
CA CYS A 135 -28.11 2.33 5.02
C CYS A 135 -28.66 0.93 4.74
N ASN A 136 -28.00 -0.14 5.22
CA ASN A 136 -28.37 -1.54 4.97
C ASN A 136 -28.33 -1.94 3.48
N LEU A 137 -27.41 -1.37 2.69
CA LEU A 137 -27.30 -1.59 1.25
C LEU A 137 -26.56 -2.89 0.87
N TYR A 138 -25.80 -3.47 1.79
CA TYR A 138 -25.22 -4.80 1.61
C TYR A 138 -25.25 -5.58 2.93
N ARG A 139 -25.42 -6.90 2.83
CA ARG A 139 -25.37 -7.84 3.95
C ARG A 139 -24.09 -8.66 3.85
N TRP A 140 -23.24 -8.53 4.85
CA TRP A 140 -22.04 -9.33 5.02
C TRP A 140 -22.01 -9.80 6.47
N ASP A 141 -21.83 -11.10 6.68
CA ASP A 141 -21.69 -11.69 8.01
C ASP A 141 -20.26 -11.45 8.50
N PHE A 142 -20.08 -10.30 9.14
CA PHE A 142 -18.85 -9.97 9.86
C PHE A 142 -18.83 -10.72 11.20
N GLY A 143 -17.66 -11.17 11.64
CA GLY A 143 -17.50 -11.70 13.00
C GLY A 143 -17.87 -10.66 14.05
N ASP A 144 -18.41 -11.10 15.19
CA ASP A 144 -18.88 -10.20 16.27
C ASP A 144 -17.78 -9.25 16.77
N GLU A 145 -16.53 -9.70 16.74
CA GLU A 145 -15.34 -8.91 17.08
C GLU A 145 -15.09 -7.74 16.13
N VAL A 146 -15.57 -7.83 14.89
CA VAL A 146 -15.43 -6.76 13.90
C VAL A 146 -16.58 -5.79 14.01
N VAL A 147 -17.81 -6.28 14.24
CA VAL A 147 -19.06 -5.47 14.20
C VAL A 147 -19.21 -4.56 15.42
N TRP A 148 -18.65 -4.92 16.58
CA TRP A 148 -18.83 -4.21 17.86
C TRP A 148 -20.29 -3.82 18.13
N GLY A 149 -21.23 -4.72 17.84
CA GLY A 149 -22.66 -4.50 18.05
C GLY A 149 -23.32 -3.43 17.15
N ARG A 150 -22.62 -2.89 16.15
CA ARG A 150 -23.21 -1.96 15.17
C ARG A 150 -24.32 -2.64 14.38
N ARG A 151 -25.46 -1.99 14.23
CA ARG A 151 -26.54 -2.44 13.36
C ARG A 151 -26.94 -1.33 12.38
N PRO A 152 -27.44 -1.67 11.19
CA PRO A 152 -27.96 -0.69 10.25
C PRO A 152 -29.04 0.19 10.89
N TRP A 153 -29.11 1.47 10.51
CA TRP A 153 -30.07 2.45 11.04
C TRP A 153 -30.05 2.68 12.58
N THR A 154 -29.08 2.11 13.29
CA THR A 154 -28.94 2.28 14.76
C THR A 154 -27.71 3.11 15.09
N ALA A 155 -27.84 3.98 16.11
CA ALA A 155 -26.75 4.73 16.75
C ALA A 155 -25.68 5.26 15.77
N PRO A 156 -25.96 6.31 14.97
CA PRO A 156 -25.05 6.82 13.94
C PRO A 156 -23.67 7.20 14.49
N TRP A 157 -23.60 7.60 15.76
CA TRP A 157 -22.34 7.89 16.44
C TRP A 157 -21.41 6.67 16.53
N LEU A 158 -21.94 5.45 16.72
CA LEU A 158 -21.13 4.23 16.73
C LEU A 158 -20.48 3.94 15.37
N HIS A 159 -21.11 4.35 14.28
CA HIS A 159 -20.55 4.21 12.93
C HIS A 159 -19.42 5.22 12.69
N VAL A 160 -19.58 6.45 13.19
CA VAL A 160 -18.53 7.50 13.11
C VAL A 160 -17.33 7.18 13.98
N THR A 161 -17.54 6.72 15.22
CA THR A 161 -16.45 6.34 16.11
C THR A 161 -15.68 5.14 15.58
N PHE A 162 -16.37 4.15 15.00
CA PHE A 162 -15.71 3.04 14.33
C PHE A 162 -14.87 3.51 13.15
N LEU A 163 -15.43 4.31 12.24
CA LEU A 163 -14.70 4.83 11.08
C LEU A 163 -13.44 5.60 11.51
N THR A 164 -13.58 6.47 12.52
CA THR A 164 -12.45 7.24 13.06
C THR A 164 -11.39 6.31 13.63
N ARG A 165 -11.79 5.31 14.43
CA ARG A 165 -10.87 4.36 15.04
C ARG A 165 -10.17 3.49 14.00
N TYR A 166 -10.90 3.04 12.99
CA TYR A 166 -10.36 2.28 11.86
C TYR A 166 -9.31 3.09 11.08
N ILE A 167 -9.58 4.36 10.81
CA ILE A 167 -8.61 5.25 10.15
C ILE A 167 -7.36 5.44 11.02
N LEU A 168 -7.51 5.66 12.33
CA LEU A 168 -6.39 5.83 13.25
C LEU A 168 -5.53 4.55 13.36
N ASP A 169 -6.17 3.38 13.38
CA ASP A 169 -5.53 2.06 13.44
C ASP A 169 -4.72 1.77 12.15
N ILE A 170 -5.29 2.01 10.97
CA ILE A 170 -4.56 1.85 9.69
C ILE A 170 -3.39 2.84 9.58
N MET A 171 -3.51 4.02 10.20
CA MET A 171 -2.42 4.98 10.30
C MET A 171 -1.40 4.64 11.40
N ASN A 172 -1.62 3.56 12.15
CA ASN A 172 -0.79 3.09 13.25
C ASN A 172 -0.57 4.16 14.33
N ILE A 173 -1.62 4.94 14.61
CA ILE A 173 -1.62 6.01 15.62
C ILE A 173 -2.04 5.47 17.00
N ILE A 174 -2.90 4.45 17.02
CA ILE A 174 -3.48 3.83 18.22
C ILE A 174 -3.23 2.33 18.24
#